data_AF-A0A8B8E8F7-F1
#
_entry.id   AF-A0A8B8E8F7-F1
#
_cell.length_a   1.000
_cell.length_b   1.000
_cell.length_c   1.000
_cell.angle_alpha   90.00
_cell.angle_beta   90.00
_cell.angle_gamma   90.00
#
_symmetry.space_group_name_H-M   'P 1'
#
loop_
_entity.id
_entity.type
_entity.pdbx_description
1 polymer ?
#
loop_
_entity_poly.entity_id
_entity_poly.type
_entity_poly.pdbx_seq_one_letter_code
_entity_poly.pdbx_strand_id
1 'polypeptide(L)'
;MMCPVLGVLKCFFLVSTLLCKDGMTAPSPLQYPYRCPYNQSEWEDRASILKCQGNDVYHCLLSADKVSVKENCIERSLVLQGHCPFFTKEGYLHWATCNETGCPDTHFHSDEVYQHRICFGNTDHQIIENSQKRDDGLSGLEIFGLVASFIVILLVVACVLVARFRFGVCNGEEDEAVKMASMFFEAKMSFALLEN
;
A
#
# COMPACT_ATOMS: atom_id res chain seq x y z
N MET A 1 33.58 20.45 33.03
CA MET A 1 33.30 20.35 31.59
C MET A 1 33.11 18.88 31.24
N MET A 2 31.85 18.43 31.11
CA MET A 2 31.51 17.07 30.69
C MET A 2 30.61 17.20 29.46
N CYS A 3 31.05 16.63 28.34
CA CYS A 3 30.39 16.71 27.03
C CYS A 3 29.07 15.92 27.03
N PRO A 4 27.92 16.53 26.68
CA PRO A 4 26.62 15.85 26.61
C PRO A 4 26.37 15.15 25.26
N VAL A 5 27.39 15.02 24.41
CA VAL A 5 27.24 14.53 23.03
C VAL A 5 27.06 13.01 22.95
N LEU A 6 27.42 12.27 24.00
CA LEU A 6 27.38 10.80 24.02
C LEU A 6 25.96 10.21 24.23
N GLY A 7 25.00 11.01 24.73
CA GLY A 7 23.64 10.52 25.01
C GLY A 7 22.75 10.41 23.77
N VAL A 8 22.94 11.30 22.80
CA VAL A 8 22.07 11.40 21.62
C VAL A 8 22.36 10.26 20.62
N LEU A 9 23.61 9.82 20.53
CA LEU A 9 24.03 8.75 19.61
C LEU A 9 23.44 7.38 19.99
N LYS A 10 23.27 7.10 21.29
CA LYS A 10 22.68 5.84 21.78
C LYS A 10 21.18 5.73 21.49
N CYS A 11 20.46 6.86 21.48
CA CYS A 11 19.04 6.85 21.11
C CYS A 11 18.84 6.56 19.61
N PHE A 12 19.72 7.04 18.73
CA PHE A 12 19.63 6.76 17.30
C PHE A 12 19.83 5.28 16.97
N PHE A 13 20.80 4.62 17.59
CA PHE A 13 21.04 3.19 17.34
C PHE A 13 19.89 2.29 17.83
N LEU A 14 19.24 2.63 18.95
CA LEU A 14 18.09 1.86 19.45
C LEU A 14 16.86 2.01 18.55
N VAL A 15 16.60 3.22 18.02
CA VAL A 15 15.48 3.47 17.09
C VAL A 15 15.72 2.75 15.75
N SER A 16 16.96 2.73 15.23
CA SER A 16 17.27 2.01 13.99
C SER A 16 17.13 0.49 14.12
N THR A 17 17.43 -0.10 15.28
CA THR A 17 17.25 -1.55 15.50
C THR A 17 15.80 -1.97 15.73
N LEU A 18 14.92 -1.04 16.14
CA LEU A 18 13.49 -1.28 16.32
C LEU A 18 12.70 -1.17 15.00
N LEU A 19 13.21 -0.45 13.99
CA LEU A 19 12.52 -0.28 12.71
C LEU A 19 12.79 -1.38 11.67
N CYS A 20 13.70 -2.33 11.92
CA CYS A 20 14.04 -3.39 10.96
C CYS A 20 13.57 -4.78 11.37
N LYS A 21 12.84 -4.92 12.49
CA LYS A 21 12.37 -6.21 12.99
C LYS A 21 10.86 -6.28 12.85
N ASP A 22 10.43 -6.48 11.61
CA ASP A 22 9.31 -7.32 11.17
C ASP A 22 9.09 -7.11 9.66
N GLY A 23 10.13 -7.43 8.89
CA GLY A 23 10.01 -7.69 7.45
C GLY A 23 9.48 -9.10 7.20
N MET A 24 8.40 -9.50 7.88
CA MET A 24 7.51 -10.53 7.33
C MET A 24 6.41 -9.76 6.62
N THR A 25 6.70 -9.33 5.39
CA THR A 25 5.66 -9.03 4.42
C THR A 25 4.77 -10.27 4.34
N ALA A 26 3.66 -10.25 5.08
CA ALA A 26 2.52 -11.07 4.73
C ALA A 26 2.26 -10.82 3.23
N PRO A 27 2.01 -11.88 2.41
CA PRO A 27 1.55 -11.67 1.06
C PRO A 27 0.37 -10.70 1.14
N SER A 28 0.48 -9.60 0.40
CA SER A 28 -0.54 -8.56 0.37
C SER A 28 -1.92 -9.19 0.12
N PRO A 29 -3.00 -8.67 0.75
CA PRO A 29 -4.34 -9.18 0.49
C PRO A 29 -4.66 -9.01 -0.99
N LEU A 30 -4.69 -10.13 -1.72
CA LEU A 30 -5.21 -10.33 -3.08
C LEU A 30 -5.20 -9.09 -3.99
N GLN A 31 -4.02 -8.67 -4.45
CA GLN A 31 -3.89 -7.75 -5.58
C GLN A 31 -3.97 -8.50 -6.91
N TYR A 32 -4.98 -9.34 -7.10
CA TYR A 32 -5.29 -9.93 -8.42
C TYR A 32 -6.81 -10.18 -8.63
N PRO A 33 -7.69 -9.19 -8.39
CA PRO A 33 -9.13 -9.38 -8.54
C PRO A 33 -9.60 -9.46 -10.00
N TYR A 34 -8.71 -9.30 -10.97
CA TYR A 34 -9.11 -9.13 -12.38
C TYR A 34 -8.84 -10.35 -13.26
N ARG A 35 -8.10 -11.36 -12.78
CA ARG A 35 -7.80 -12.55 -13.60
C ARG A 35 -7.60 -13.81 -12.77
N CYS A 36 -7.97 -14.94 -13.36
CA CYS A 36 -7.63 -16.25 -12.85
C CYS A 36 -6.16 -16.62 -13.16
N PRO A 37 -5.58 -17.55 -12.38
CA PRO A 37 -4.28 -18.14 -12.67
C PRO A 37 -4.22 -18.73 -14.09
N TYR A 38 -3.13 -18.48 -14.80
CA TYR A 38 -2.92 -19.01 -16.16
C TYR A 38 -2.17 -20.33 -16.19
N ASN A 39 -1.54 -20.72 -15.08
CA ASN A 39 -0.75 -21.94 -14.97
C ASN A 39 -0.83 -22.49 -13.54
N GLN A 40 -0.38 -23.74 -13.40
CA GLN A 40 -0.41 -24.46 -12.13
C GLN A 40 0.37 -23.75 -11.02
N SER A 41 1.52 -23.15 -11.32
CA SER A 41 2.33 -22.46 -10.31
C SER A 41 1.61 -21.23 -9.75
N GLU A 42 0.98 -20.41 -10.59
CA GLU A 42 0.14 -19.29 -10.14
C GLU A 42 -1.07 -19.77 -9.34
N TRP A 43 -1.65 -20.91 -9.73
CA TRP A 43 -2.80 -21.50 -9.04
C TRP A 43 -2.40 -21.99 -7.64
N GLU A 44 -1.27 -22.70 -7.52
CA GLU A 44 -0.75 -23.20 -6.25
C GLU A 44 -0.38 -22.06 -5.31
N ASP A 45 0.24 -21.00 -5.82
CA ASP A 45 0.56 -19.79 -5.06
C ASP A 45 -0.71 -19.19 -4.44
N ARG A 46 -1.76 -18.97 -5.23
CA ARG A 46 -3.04 -18.41 -4.74
C ARG A 46 -3.78 -19.36 -3.81
N ALA A 47 -3.78 -20.66 -4.10
CA ALA A 47 -4.37 -21.67 -3.23
C ALA A 47 -3.68 -21.68 -1.85
N SER A 48 -2.35 -21.51 -1.83
CA SER A 48 -1.57 -21.45 -0.58
C SER A 48 -1.87 -20.22 0.27
N ILE A 49 -2.28 -19.12 -0.37
CA ILE A 49 -2.69 -17.88 0.30
C ILE A 49 -4.09 -18.05 0.90
N LEU A 50 -5.04 -18.60 0.15
CA LEU A 50 -6.45 -18.70 0.58
C LEU A 50 -6.67 -19.79 1.65
N LYS A 51 -5.83 -20.85 1.67
CA LYS A 51 -5.85 -21.93 2.67
C LYS A 51 -7.25 -22.53 2.92
N CYS A 52 -7.83 -23.13 1.89
CA CYS A 52 -9.11 -23.83 2.00
C CYS A 52 -9.07 -24.94 3.07
N GLN A 53 -10.20 -25.20 3.71
CA GLN A 53 -10.33 -26.16 4.83
C GLN A 53 -11.21 -27.35 4.44
N GLY A 54 -11.00 -28.47 5.12
CA GLY A 54 -11.82 -29.68 4.92
C GLY A 54 -11.63 -30.28 3.52
N ASN A 55 -12.74 -30.50 2.81
CA ASN A 55 -12.75 -31.04 1.44
C ASN A 55 -12.78 -29.93 0.37
N ASP A 56 -12.82 -28.67 0.78
CA ASP A 56 -12.87 -27.55 -0.15
C ASP A 56 -11.50 -27.32 -0.78
N VAL A 57 -11.49 -27.06 -2.08
CA VAL A 57 -10.30 -26.71 -2.83
C VAL A 57 -10.46 -25.33 -3.45
N TYR A 58 -9.34 -24.68 -3.73
CA TYR A 58 -9.33 -23.35 -4.31
C TYR A 58 -9.84 -23.39 -5.75
N HIS A 59 -10.74 -22.47 -6.08
CA HIS A 59 -11.29 -22.31 -7.41
C HIS A 59 -11.20 -20.84 -7.81
N CYS A 60 -10.84 -20.59 -9.07
CA CYS A 60 -11.01 -19.30 -9.71
C CYS A 60 -11.85 -19.49 -10.98
N LEU A 61 -13.05 -18.90 -10.99
CA LEU A 61 -14.04 -19.09 -12.05
C LEU A 61 -14.71 -17.75 -12.38
N LEU A 62 -15.42 -17.70 -13.51
CA LEU A 62 -16.31 -16.58 -13.79
C LEU A 62 -17.39 -16.48 -12.72
N SER A 63 -17.73 -15.25 -12.37
CA SER A 63 -18.86 -14.91 -11.52
C SER A 63 -20.17 -15.06 -12.31
N ALA A 64 -21.30 -14.86 -11.63
CA ALA A 64 -22.62 -14.99 -12.21
C ALA A 64 -22.90 -13.98 -13.34
N ASP A 65 -22.14 -12.88 -13.38
CA ASP A 65 -22.19 -11.89 -14.45
C ASP A 65 -21.47 -12.33 -15.74
N LYS A 66 -20.71 -13.44 -15.68
CA LYS A 66 -19.86 -13.97 -16.76
C LYS A 66 -18.80 -12.99 -17.27
N VAL A 67 -18.50 -11.97 -16.48
CA VAL A 67 -17.60 -10.87 -16.85
C VAL A 67 -16.49 -10.74 -15.82
N SER A 68 -16.82 -10.80 -14.54
CA SER A 68 -15.84 -10.79 -13.46
C SER A 68 -15.40 -12.21 -13.13
N VAL A 69 -14.18 -12.34 -12.63
CA VAL A 69 -13.72 -13.59 -12.01
C VAL A 69 -13.90 -13.51 -10.51
N LYS A 70 -14.12 -14.67 -9.89
CA LYS A 70 -14.25 -14.81 -8.45
C LYS A 70 -13.39 -15.99 -8.00
N GLU A 71 -12.72 -15.80 -6.88
CA GLU A 71 -11.97 -16.84 -6.19
C GLU A 71 -12.75 -17.33 -4.98
N ASN A 72 -12.84 -18.65 -4.79
CA ASN A 72 -13.54 -19.22 -3.64
C ASN A 72 -13.02 -20.62 -3.29
N CYS A 73 -13.22 -21.03 -2.03
CA CYS A 73 -13.03 -22.41 -1.58
C CYS A 73 -14.37 -23.13 -1.66
N ILE A 74 -14.45 -24.18 -2.49
CA ILE A 74 -15.63 -25.05 -2.60
C ILE A 74 -15.20 -26.48 -2.88
N GLU A 75 -16.11 -27.43 -2.71
CA GLU A 75 -15.86 -28.84 -3.01
C GLU A 75 -15.53 -29.05 -4.50
N ARG A 76 -14.53 -29.91 -4.76
CA ARG A 76 -14.12 -30.30 -6.11
C ARG A 76 -15.27 -31.03 -6.81
N SER A 77 -15.58 -30.58 -8.03
CA SER A 77 -16.62 -31.17 -8.88
C SER A 77 -16.04 -31.65 -10.21
N LEU A 78 -16.67 -32.65 -10.82
CA LEU A 78 -16.32 -33.10 -12.17
C LEU A 78 -17.06 -32.26 -13.22
N VAL A 79 -16.31 -31.65 -14.13
CA VAL A 79 -16.86 -30.89 -15.25
C VAL A 79 -16.88 -31.77 -16.49
N LEU A 80 -18.02 -31.82 -17.17
CA LEU A 80 -18.17 -32.62 -18.38
C LEU A 80 -17.50 -31.94 -19.58
N GLN A 81 -17.07 -32.74 -20.55
CA GLN A 81 -16.55 -32.22 -21.82
C GLN A 81 -17.53 -31.24 -22.47
N GLY A 82 -17.02 -30.23 -23.16
CA GLY A 82 -17.80 -29.18 -23.81
C GLY A 82 -18.49 -28.19 -22.84
N HIS A 83 -18.09 -28.18 -21.57
CA HIS A 83 -18.66 -27.28 -20.57
C HIS A 83 -17.59 -26.47 -19.83
N CYS A 84 -17.95 -25.24 -19.47
CA CYS A 84 -17.15 -24.34 -18.65
C CYS A 84 -17.85 -24.08 -17.31
N PRO A 85 -17.15 -24.26 -16.17
CA PRO A 85 -17.69 -23.98 -14.85
C PRO A 85 -17.72 -22.47 -14.56
N PHE A 86 -18.73 -22.03 -13.81
CA PHE A 86 -18.88 -20.66 -13.32
C PHE A 86 -19.61 -20.65 -11.98
N PHE A 87 -19.49 -19.56 -11.22
CA PHE A 87 -20.19 -19.37 -9.95
C PHE A 87 -21.59 -18.80 -10.17
N THR A 88 -22.59 -19.39 -9.50
CA THR A 88 -23.92 -18.78 -9.40
C THR A 88 -23.90 -17.58 -8.45
N LYS A 89 -25.01 -16.83 -8.39
CA LYS A 89 -25.14 -15.69 -7.46
C LYS A 89 -25.02 -16.12 -6.00
N GLU A 90 -25.46 -17.33 -5.71
CA GLU A 90 -25.43 -17.97 -4.40
C GLU A 90 -24.04 -18.54 -4.07
N GLY A 91 -23.10 -18.55 -5.03
CA GLY A 91 -21.72 -19.00 -4.84
C GLY A 91 -21.50 -20.49 -5.07
N TYR A 92 -22.50 -21.20 -5.62
CA TYR A 92 -22.34 -22.60 -6.01
C TYR A 92 -21.69 -22.73 -7.39
N LEU A 93 -21.12 -23.90 -7.66
CA LEU A 93 -20.59 -24.24 -8.96
C LEU A 93 -21.71 -24.65 -9.90
N HIS A 94 -21.78 -24.01 -11.06
CA HIS A 94 -22.63 -24.41 -12.18
C HIS A 94 -21.80 -24.48 -13.46
N TRP A 95 -22.36 -25.02 -14.54
CA TRP A 95 -21.66 -25.16 -15.81
C TRP A 95 -22.50 -24.68 -16.97
N ALA A 96 -21.85 -24.09 -17.97
CA ALA A 96 -22.47 -23.69 -19.22
C ALA A 96 -21.78 -24.39 -20.38
N THR A 97 -22.55 -24.78 -21.39
CA THR A 97 -22.01 -25.35 -22.62
C THR A 97 -21.15 -24.30 -23.34
N CYS A 98 -20.01 -24.72 -23.84
CA CYS A 98 -19.11 -23.90 -24.64
C CYS A 98 -18.91 -24.60 -26.01
N ASN A 99 -18.89 -23.82 -27.08
CA ASN A 99 -18.86 -24.30 -28.46
C ASN A 99 -17.74 -23.65 -29.29
N GLU A 100 -16.72 -23.14 -28.60
CA GLU A 100 -15.62 -22.38 -29.19
C GLU A 100 -14.35 -23.22 -29.23
N THR A 101 -13.43 -22.87 -30.14
CA THR A 101 -12.12 -23.53 -30.25
C THR A 101 -11.33 -23.33 -28.96
N GLY A 102 -10.98 -24.44 -28.29
CA GLY A 102 -10.32 -24.41 -26.97
C GLY A 102 -11.24 -24.77 -25.80
N CYS A 103 -12.50 -25.12 -26.08
CA CYS A 103 -13.37 -25.76 -25.11
C CYS A 103 -12.75 -27.08 -24.60
N PRO A 104 -13.02 -27.49 -23.35
CA PRO A 104 -12.52 -28.76 -22.84
C PRO A 104 -13.07 -29.95 -23.65
N ASP A 105 -12.18 -30.65 -24.37
CA ASP A 105 -12.54 -31.85 -25.14
C ASP A 105 -12.65 -33.11 -24.26
N THR A 106 -12.25 -33.01 -23.00
CA THR A 106 -12.26 -34.11 -22.02
C THR A 106 -12.89 -33.65 -20.71
N HIS A 107 -13.24 -34.62 -19.88
CA HIS A 107 -13.73 -34.38 -18.53
C HIS A 107 -12.55 -33.95 -17.65
N PHE A 108 -12.75 -32.96 -16.80
CA PHE A 108 -11.70 -32.41 -15.93
C PHE A 108 -12.28 -32.00 -14.58
N HIS A 109 -11.43 -31.80 -13.58
CA HIS A 109 -11.89 -31.32 -12.28
C HIS A 109 -12.01 -29.79 -12.25
N SER A 110 -12.98 -29.28 -11.50
CA SER A 110 -13.27 -27.84 -11.45
C SER A 110 -12.10 -26.98 -10.95
N ASP A 111 -11.18 -27.54 -10.16
CA ASP A 111 -9.95 -26.87 -9.71
C ASP A 111 -8.85 -26.82 -10.78
N GLU A 112 -8.95 -27.67 -11.81
CA GLU A 112 -8.02 -27.72 -12.95
C GLU A 112 -8.42 -26.74 -14.08
N VAL A 113 -9.42 -25.90 -13.83
CA VAL A 113 -9.95 -24.95 -14.83
C VAL A 113 -8.87 -24.06 -15.44
N TYR A 114 -7.78 -23.76 -14.71
CA TYR A 114 -6.65 -22.96 -15.21
C TYR A 114 -6.02 -23.52 -16.50
N GLN A 115 -6.20 -24.82 -16.78
CA GLN A 115 -5.76 -25.46 -18.03
C GLN A 115 -6.63 -25.04 -19.23
N HIS A 116 -7.85 -24.53 -18.98
CA HIS A 116 -8.87 -24.18 -19.97
C HIS A 116 -9.16 -22.68 -19.96
N ARG A 117 -8.23 -21.90 -20.52
CA ARG A 117 -8.30 -20.42 -20.53
C ARG A 117 -9.58 -19.84 -21.13
N ILE A 118 -10.24 -20.57 -22.03
CA ILE A 118 -11.48 -20.09 -22.66
C ILE A 118 -12.62 -19.95 -21.63
N CYS A 119 -12.60 -20.70 -20.54
CA CYS A 119 -13.66 -20.70 -19.54
C CYS A 119 -13.68 -19.45 -18.66
N PHE A 120 -12.62 -18.63 -18.65
CA PHE A 120 -12.57 -17.38 -17.89
C PHE A 120 -12.16 -16.15 -18.71
N GLY A 121 -12.10 -16.29 -20.04
CA GLY A 121 -11.92 -15.18 -20.98
C GLY A 121 -10.54 -14.52 -20.92
N ASN A 122 -10.19 -13.79 -21.97
CA ASN A 122 -8.95 -13.01 -22.01
C ASN A 122 -9.12 -11.74 -21.14
N THR A 123 -8.96 -11.89 -19.82
CA THR A 123 -9.06 -10.80 -18.84
C THR A 123 -8.08 -9.64 -19.08
N ASP A 124 -7.12 -9.79 -19.99
CA ASP A 124 -6.22 -8.70 -20.43
C ASP A 124 -6.96 -7.46 -20.95
N HIS A 125 -8.11 -7.63 -21.61
CA HIS A 125 -8.86 -6.47 -22.12
C HIS A 125 -9.51 -5.61 -21.03
N GLN A 126 -9.77 -6.16 -19.85
CA GLN A 126 -10.38 -5.39 -18.74
C GLN A 126 -9.37 -4.63 -17.89
N ILE A 127 -8.09 -5.00 -17.96
CA ILE A 127 -7.02 -4.28 -17.25
C ILE A 127 -6.83 -2.89 -17.85
N ILE A 128 -7.03 -2.73 -19.16
CA ILE A 128 -6.82 -1.47 -19.88
C ILE A 128 -7.93 -0.45 -19.55
N GLU A 129 -9.21 -0.86 -19.52
CA GLU A 129 -10.30 0.08 -19.23
C GLU A 129 -10.39 0.48 -17.75
N ASN A 130 -10.07 -0.42 -16.81
CA ASN A 130 -10.18 -0.11 -15.38
C ASN A 130 -8.97 0.67 -14.83
N SER A 131 -7.82 0.64 -15.51
CA SER A 131 -6.63 1.41 -15.12
C SER A 131 -6.78 2.90 -15.41
N GLN A 132 -7.62 3.29 -16.37
CA GLN A 132 -7.78 4.70 -16.75
C GLN A 132 -8.71 5.51 -15.82
N LYS A 133 -9.39 4.86 -14.86
CA LYS A 133 -10.40 5.51 -13.99
C LYS A 133 -9.99 5.67 -12.52
N ARG A 134 -8.72 5.41 -12.15
CA ARG A 134 -8.28 5.49 -10.74
C ARG A 134 -6.90 6.10 -10.51
N ASP A 135 -6.53 7.10 -11.31
CA ASP A 135 -5.31 7.90 -11.08
C ASP A 135 -5.62 9.30 -10.55
N ASP A 136 -6.47 9.41 -9.52
CA ASP A 136 -6.57 10.59 -8.64
C ASP A 136 -6.31 10.14 -7.18
N GLY A 137 -5.20 9.44 -6.95
CA GLY A 137 -4.81 8.92 -5.65
C GLY A 137 -3.41 9.38 -5.29
N LEU A 138 -3.31 10.41 -4.44
CA LEU A 138 -2.08 10.97 -3.91
C LEU A 138 -1.15 9.83 -3.43
N SER A 139 -0.04 9.64 -4.13
CA SER A 139 0.79 8.45 -4.00
C SER A 139 1.42 8.40 -2.60
N GLY A 140 1.53 7.21 -1.99
CA GLY A 140 2.07 7.05 -0.62
C GLY A 140 3.44 7.71 -0.39
N LEU A 141 4.23 7.91 -1.45
CA LEU A 141 5.50 8.65 -1.43
C LEU A 141 5.33 10.13 -1.03
N GLU A 142 4.22 10.78 -1.39
CA GLU A 142 3.92 12.17 -1.03
C GLU A 142 3.55 12.29 0.46
N ILE A 143 2.89 11.27 1.01
CA ILE A 143 2.53 11.22 2.44
C ILE A 143 3.79 11.07 3.29
N PHE A 144 4.75 10.24 2.88
CA PHE A 144 6.03 10.11 3.57
C PHE A 144 6.83 11.42 3.56
N GLY A 145 6.77 12.19 2.47
CA GLY A 145 7.40 13.51 2.37
C GLY A 145 6.83 14.51 3.39
N LEU A 146 5.50 14.56 3.54
CA LEU A 146 4.84 15.45 4.49
C LEU A 146 5.17 15.10 5.94
N VAL A 147 5.14 13.82 6.30
CA VAL A 147 5.43 13.36 7.66
C VAL A 147 6.90 13.61 8.02
N ALA A 148 7.83 13.31 7.12
CA ALA A 148 9.25 13.58 7.34
C ALA A 148 9.54 15.07 7.51
N SER A 149 8.92 15.92 6.68
CA SER A 149 9.05 17.38 6.77
C SER A 149 8.56 17.92 8.12
N PHE A 150 7.40 17.44 8.58
CA PHE A 150 6.84 17.88 9.86
C PHE A 150 7.73 17.50 11.05
N ILE A 151 8.30 16.30 11.05
CA ILE A 151 9.23 15.85 12.09
C ILE A 151 10.49 16.72 12.13
N VAL A 152 11.06 17.05 10.97
CA VAL A 152 12.25 17.94 10.88
C VAL A 152 11.93 19.32 11.44
N ILE A 153 10.78 19.90 11.11
CA ILE A 153 10.35 21.20 11.62
C ILE A 153 10.22 21.18 13.15
N LEU A 154 9.58 20.15 13.71
CA LEU A 154 9.45 20.00 15.16
C LEU A 154 10.80 19.91 15.87
N LEU A 155 11.77 19.18 15.29
CA LEU A 155 13.12 19.09 15.83
C LEU A 155 13.85 20.45 15.81
N VAL A 156 13.72 21.21 14.72
CA VAL A 156 14.33 22.56 14.62
C VAL A 156 13.72 23.51 15.66
N VAL A 157 12.40 23.52 15.81
CA VAL A 157 11.70 24.36 16.79
C VAL A 157 12.13 23.99 18.21
N ALA A 158 12.18 22.70 18.54
CA ALA A 158 12.64 22.22 19.84
C ALA A 158 14.10 22.65 20.13
N CYS A 159 14.99 22.55 19.13
CA CYS A 159 16.37 23.01 19.24
C CYS A 159 16.46 24.53 19.49
N VAL A 160 15.67 25.34 18.78
CA VAL A 160 15.63 26.80 18.96
C VAL A 160 15.10 27.15 20.35
N LEU A 161 14.03 26.48 20.81
CA LEU A 161 13.48 26.69 22.15
C LEU A 161 14.51 26.32 23.23
N VAL A 162 15.15 25.15 23.13
CA VAL A 162 16.18 24.75 24.10
C VAL A 162 17.37 25.72 24.07
N ALA A 163 17.80 26.19 22.90
CA ALA A 163 18.84 27.21 22.78
C ALA A 163 18.40 28.52 23.44
N ARG A 164 17.17 29.01 23.18
CA ARG A 164 16.60 30.21 23.80
C ARG A 164 16.47 30.07 25.32
N PHE A 165 16.04 28.91 25.82
CA PHE A 165 15.97 28.63 27.25
C PHE A 165 17.36 28.53 27.89
N ARG A 166 18.33 27.91 27.22
CA ARG A 166 19.71 27.79 27.72
C ARG A 166 20.46 29.13 27.68
N PHE A 167 20.28 29.93 26.64
CA PHE A 167 20.89 31.26 26.53
C PHE A 167 20.15 32.32 27.36
N GLY A 168 18.83 32.22 27.52
CA GLY A 168 18.05 33.11 28.38
C GLY A 168 18.36 32.92 29.87
N VAL A 169 18.68 31.69 30.29
CA VAL A 169 19.14 31.42 31.67
C VAL A 169 20.58 31.91 31.90
N CYS A 170 21.37 32.15 30.85
CA CYS A 170 22.70 32.76 30.96
C CYS A 170 22.69 34.29 30.90
N ASN A 171 21.54 34.94 30.63
CA ASN A 171 21.39 36.39 30.59
C ASN A 171 20.59 36.92 31.79
N GLY A 172 20.71 36.27 32.95
CA GLY A 172 20.45 36.95 34.21
C GLY A 172 21.65 37.85 34.52
N GLU A 173 21.43 39.17 34.51
CA GLU A 173 22.43 40.26 34.69
C GLU A 173 23.19 40.57 33.38
N GLU A 174 23.01 41.67 32.63
CA GLU A 174 22.53 43.02 32.96
C GLU A 174 21.65 43.60 31.83
N ASP A 175 20.50 44.16 32.22
CA ASP A 175 19.56 44.93 31.39
C ASP A 175 20.16 46.29 30.98
N GLU A 176 20.79 46.43 29.81
CA GLU A 176 20.96 47.75 29.13
C GLU A 176 21.27 47.62 27.62
N ALA A 177 21.62 46.44 27.08
CA ALA A 177 21.96 46.31 25.65
C ALA A 177 20.73 46.16 24.72
N VAL A 178 19.61 45.63 25.22
CA VAL A 178 18.40 45.37 24.40
C VAL A 178 17.61 46.66 24.12
N LYS A 179 17.72 47.67 24.98
CA LYS A 179 17.11 48.99 24.77
C LYS A 179 17.76 49.77 23.63
N MET A 180 19.08 49.62 23.42
CA MET A 180 19.78 50.29 22.31
C MET A 180 19.54 49.62 20.95
N ALA A 181 19.32 48.31 20.90
CA ALA A 181 19.01 47.62 19.65
C ALA A 181 17.58 47.93 19.14
N SER A 182 16.63 48.19 20.04
CA SER A 182 15.26 48.57 19.70
C SER A 182 15.16 49.98 19.11
N MET A 183 15.96 50.95 19.58
CA MET A 183 15.96 52.31 19.01
C MET A 183 16.63 52.41 17.64
N PHE A 184 17.59 51.52 17.34
CA PHE A 184 18.28 51.52 16.05
C PHE A 184 17.42 50.97 14.89
N PHE A 185 16.39 50.18 15.20
CA PHE A 185 15.52 49.58 14.20
C PHE A 185 14.37 50.52 13.78
N GLU A 186 13.83 51.35 14.70
CA GLU A 186 12.82 52.34 14.34
C GLU A 186 13.39 53.53 13.55
N ALA A 187 14.60 54.00 13.85
CA ALA A 187 15.22 55.09 13.11
C ALA A 187 15.53 54.75 11.64
N LYS A 188 15.73 53.46 11.33
CA LYS A 188 16.01 52.98 9.96
C LYS A 188 14.75 52.84 9.11
N MET A 189 13.57 52.79 9.73
CA MET A 189 12.30 52.61 9.03
C MET A 189 11.67 53.94 8.59
N SER A 190 11.97 55.06 9.27
CA SER A 190 11.52 56.40 8.85
C SER A 190 12.26 56.96 7.62
N PHE A 191 13.50 56.53 7.34
CA PHE A 191 14.24 57.03 6.18
C PHE A 191 13.82 56.37 4.85
N ALA A 192 13.20 55.19 4.91
CA ALA A 192 12.77 54.44 3.72
C ALA A 192 11.39 54.87 3.16
N LEU A 193 10.68 55.79 3.82
CA LEU A 193 9.36 56.29 3.40
C LEU A 193 9.38 57.73 2.84
N LEU A 194 10.55 58.36 2.69
CA LEU A 194 10.69 59.71 2.13
C LEU A 194 11.29 59.75 0.71
N GLU A 195 11.57 58.59 0.11
CA GLU A 195 12.23 58.49 -1.20
C GLU A 195 11.44 57.64 -2.22
N ASN A 196 10.11 57.70 -2.17
CA ASN A 196 9.25 57.28 -3.28
C ASN A 196 7.94 58.07 -3.32
#